data_AF-A0A9E4FCP3-F1
#
_entry.id   AF-A0A9E4FCP3-F1
#
_cell.length_a   1.000
_cell.length_b   1.000
_cell.length_c   1.000
_cell.angle_alpha   90.00
_cell.angle_beta   90.00
_cell.angle_gamma   90.00
#
_symmetry.space_group_name_H-M   'P 1'
#
loop_
_entity.id
_entity.type
_entity.pdbx_description
1 polymer ?
#
loop_
_entity_poly.entity_id
_entity_poly.type
_entity_poly.pdbx_seq_one_letter_code
_entity_poly.pdbx_strand_id
1 'polypeptide(L)'
;MGMRLTAAACLALACLAGHGREIELPSDLEGWADWVLDGEAHRDCPFVYNSDAADRDDYICAWPGRLDLLVTAEGARFDHSWTVYGDVQWVVLPGDVNTWPEQVAVNERGAVVVLRNGAPSLRLVPGRHRIRGMFAWDERPPTLAIPSAIGLLAL
;
A
#
# COMPACT_ATOMS: atom_id res chain seq x y z
N MET A 1 51.97 40.04 12.62
CA MET A 1 52.41 38.66 12.90
C MET A 1 51.45 38.07 13.92
N GLY A 2 50.46 37.28 13.50
CA GLY A 2 49.47 36.74 14.42
C GLY A 2 48.29 36.11 13.68
N MET A 3 48.52 34.96 13.07
CA MET A 3 47.46 34.14 12.46
C MET A 3 47.17 32.98 13.40
N ARG A 4 45.98 33.00 14.01
CA ARG A 4 45.41 31.87 14.72
C ARG A 4 44.80 30.93 13.69
N LEU A 5 45.15 29.65 13.73
CA LEU A 5 44.47 28.60 12.96
C LEU A 5 44.07 27.49 13.94
N THR A 6 42.81 27.57 14.39
CA THR A 6 42.09 26.49 15.06
C THR A 6 41.78 25.40 14.04
N ALA A 7 42.34 24.21 14.22
CA ALA A 7 41.99 23.03 13.44
C ALA A 7 40.61 22.51 13.90
N ALA A 8 39.58 22.70 13.07
CA ALA A 8 38.29 22.06 13.24
C ALA A 8 38.36 20.66 12.59
N ALA A 9 38.41 19.61 13.41
CA ALA A 9 38.31 18.24 12.95
C ALA A 9 36.84 17.93 12.57
N CYS A 10 36.55 17.89 11.27
CA CYS A 10 35.29 17.34 10.77
C CYS A 10 35.28 15.81 10.98
N LEU A 11 34.51 15.34 11.96
CA LEU A 11 34.09 13.93 11.98
C LEU A 11 33.18 13.69 10.77
N ALA A 12 33.70 12.99 9.77
CA ALA A 12 32.89 12.45 8.69
C ALA A 12 32.05 11.29 9.25
N LEU A 13 30.76 11.52 9.42
CA LEU A 13 29.77 10.47 9.68
C LEU A 13 29.68 9.61 8.41
N ALA A 14 30.27 8.41 8.42
CA ALA A 14 30.09 7.45 7.35
C ALA A 14 28.63 6.97 7.36
N CYS A 15 27.81 7.50 6.44
CA CYS A 15 26.53 6.89 6.09
C CYS A 15 26.83 5.49 5.52
N LEU A 16 26.60 4.45 6.31
CA LEU A 16 26.48 3.08 5.80
C LEU A 16 25.17 3.00 5.00
N ALA A 17 25.20 3.45 3.76
CA ALA A 17 24.21 3.04 2.78
C ALA A 17 24.44 1.56 2.51
N GLY A 18 23.57 0.70 3.02
CA GLY A 18 23.55 -0.71 2.68
C GLY A 18 23.34 -0.84 1.18
N HIS A 19 24.40 -1.16 0.44
CA HIS A 19 24.30 -1.52 -0.96
C HIS A 19 23.74 -2.94 -0.98
N GLY A 20 22.49 -3.11 -1.42
CA GLY A 20 22.03 -4.41 -1.89
C GLY A 20 23.03 -4.90 -2.93
N ARG A 21 23.50 -6.14 -2.81
CA ARG A 21 24.39 -6.74 -3.82
C ARG A 21 23.64 -6.71 -5.14
N GLU A 22 24.02 -5.81 -6.04
CA GLU A 22 23.63 -5.88 -7.43
C GLU A 22 24.18 -7.22 -7.95
N ILE A 23 23.28 -8.14 -8.29
CA ILE A 23 23.69 -9.41 -8.88
C ILE A 23 24.12 -9.07 -10.31
N GLU A 24 25.43 -9.05 -10.53
CA GLU A 24 26.00 -8.87 -11.85
C GLU A 24 25.61 -10.10 -12.70
N LEU A 25 24.65 -9.90 -13.60
CA LEU A 25 24.19 -10.91 -14.55
C LEU A 25 25.25 -11.07 -15.65
N PRO A 26 25.77 -12.28 -15.90
CA PRO A 26 26.62 -12.52 -17.06
C PRO A 26 25.89 -12.12 -18.36
N SER A 27 26.59 -11.49 -19.29
CA SER A 27 25.99 -11.00 -20.55
C SER A 27 25.20 -12.06 -21.33
N ASP A 28 25.65 -13.32 -21.32
CA ASP A 28 24.93 -14.45 -21.94
C ASP A 28 23.53 -14.72 -21.34
N LEU A 29 23.28 -14.24 -20.11
CA LEU A 29 22.03 -14.42 -19.36
C LEU A 29 21.13 -13.17 -19.34
N GLU A 30 21.63 -12.00 -19.77
CA GLU A 30 20.84 -10.76 -19.76
C GLU A 30 19.52 -10.93 -20.53
N GLY A 31 19.55 -11.58 -21.69
CA GLY A 31 18.35 -11.81 -22.51
C GLY A 31 17.32 -12.77 -21.92
N TRP A 32 17.66 -13.49 -20.84
CA TRP A 32 16.76 -14.45 -20.17
C TRP A 32 16.09 -13.86 -18.93
N ALA A 33 16.54 -12.70 -18.44
CA ALA A 33 16.07 -12.13 -17.18
C ALA A 33 14.54 -11.93 -17.17
N ASP A 34 14.00 -11.28 -18.20
CA ASP A 34 12.56 -11.03 -18.32
C ASP A 34 11.74 -12.33 -18.40
N TRP A 35 12.26 -13.34 -19.10
CA TRP A 35 11.58 -14.63 -19.21
C TRP A 35 11.56 -15.40 -17.89
N VAL A 36 12.65 -15.35 -17.12
CA VAL A 36 12.72 -15.98 -15.78
C VAL A 36 11.79 -15.28 -14.79
N LEU A 37 11.59 -13.97 -14.94
CA LEU A 37 10.74 -13.15 -14.07
C LEU A 37 9.28 -13.06 -14.55
N ASP A 38 8.90 -13.76 -15.61
CA ASP A 38 7.51 -13.80 -16.06
C ASP A 38 6.61 -14.42 -14.98
N GLY A 39 5.55 -13.69 -14.62
CA GLY A 39 4.65 -14.06 -13.51
C GLY A 39 5.20 -13.75 -12.10
N GLU A 40 6.41 -13.21 -11.99
CA GLU A 40 7.11 -12.98 -10.73
C GLU A 40 7.10 -11.50 -10.28
N ALA A 41 6.18 -10.70 -10.82
CA ALA A 41 6.02 -9.27 -10.51
C ALA A 41 5.82 -8.94 -9.02
N HIS A 42 5.47 -9.93 -8.20
CA HIS A 42 5.38 -9.76 -6.76
C HIS A 42 6.74 -9.50 -6.09
N ARG A 43 7.86 -9.84 -6.76
CA ARG A 43 9.22 -9.55 -6.27
C ARG A 43 9.55 -8.06 -6.24
N ASP A 44 8.77 -7.23 -6.92
CA ASP A 44 8.84 -5.76 -6.82
C ASP A 44 8.11 -5.20 -5.59
N CYS A 45 7.36 -6.04 -4.88
CA CYS A 45 6.61 -5.64 -3.70
C CYS A 45 7.49 -5.72 -2.44
N PRO A 46 7.18 -4.96 -1.38
CA PRO A 46 7.78 -5.18 -0.07
C PRO A 46 7.42 -6.57 0.48
N PHE A 47 8.40 -7.26 1.06
CA PHE A 47 8.18 -8.50 1.79
C PHE A 47 7.96 -8.26 3.29
N VAL A 48 7.37 -9.23 3.98
CA VAL A 48 7.04 -9.16 5.40
C VAL A 48 8.30 -9.32 6.25
N TYR A 49 8.43 -8.52 7.32
CA TYR A 49 9.55 -8.66 8.25
C TYR A 49 9.61 -10.09 8.85
N ASN A 50 10.80 -10.68 8.88
CA ASN A 50 11.08 -12.07 9.26
C ASN A 50 10.51 -13.16 8.32
N SER A 51 10.08 -12.84 7.10
CA SER A 51 9.93 -13.85 6.04
C SER A 51 11.27 -14.11 5.35
N ASP A 52 11.46 -15.31 4.81
CA ASP A 52 12.60 -15.62 3.94
C ASP A 52 12.45 -15.05 2.52
N ALA A 53 11.31 -14.40 2.22
CA ALA A 53 10.98 -13.81 0.92
C ALA A 53 11.12 -14.82 -0.23
N ALA A 54 10.68 -16.05 0.03
CA ALA A 54 10.84 -17.18 -0.88
C ALA A 54 9.58 -17.42 -1.70
N ASP A 55 8.41 -17.23 -1.08
CA ASP A 55 7.11 -17.49 -1.68
C ASP A 55 6.35 -16.21 -1.94
N ARG A 56 5.42 -16.24 -2.90
CA ARG A 56 4.57 -15.10 -3.26
C ARG A 56 3.85 -14.47 -2.05
N ASP A 57 3.43 -15.29 -1.09
CA ASP A 57 2.66 -14.85 0.07
C ASP A 57 3.52 -14.13 1.13
N ASP A 58 4.84 -14.16 0.99
CA ASP A 58 5.76 -13.34 1.79
C ASP A 58 5.73 -11.86 1.39
N TYR A 59 5.06 -11.51 0.29
CA TYR A 59 5.03 -10.17 -0.30
C TYR A 59 3.68 -9.48 -0.14
N ILE A 60 3.72 -8.18 0.17
CA ILE A 60 2.53 -7.32 0.29
C ILE A 60 2.51 -6.31 -0.86
N CYS A 61 1.82 -6.66 -1.94
CA CYS A 61 1.71 -5.80 -3.13
C CYS A 61 0.66 -4.70 -3.01
N ALA A 62 -0.32 -4.84 -2.11
CA ALA A 62 -1.29 -3.80 -1.80
C ALA A 62 -1.17 -3.43 -0.33
N TRP A 63 -0.46 -2.34 -0.05
CA TRP A 63 -0.18 -1.88 1.30
C TRP A 63 -1.27 -0.90 1.78
N PRO A 64 -2.07 -1.26 2.80
CA PRO A 64 -3.05 -0.37 3.39
C PRO A 64 -2.35 0.69 4.25
N GLY A 65 -2.66 1.95 4.00
CA GLY A 65 -2.32 3.05 4.88
C GLY A 65 -3.39 3.28 5.94
N ARG A 66 -3.37 4.47 6.53
CA ARG A 66 -4.36 4.92 7.52
C ARG A 66 -5.74 5.04 6.89
N LEU A 67 -6.74 4.49 7.57
CA LEU A 67 -8.16 4.71 7.37
C LEU A 67 -8.66 5.73 8.40
N ASP A 68 -9.15 6.87 7.94
CA ASP A 68 -9.89 7.84 8.76
C ASP A 68 -11.39 7.61 8.52
N LEU A 69 -12.16 7.39 9.58
CA LEU A 69 -13.57 7.02 9.52
C LEU A 69 -14.42 7.92 10.43
N LEU A 70 -15.27 8.75 9.84
CA LEU A 70 -16.23 9.58 10.56
C LEU A 70 -17.63 8.94 10.49
N VAL A 71 -18.21 8.59 11.63
CA VAL A 71 -19.54 7.94 11.71
C VAL A 71 -20.56 8.85 12.37
N THR A 72 -21.72 9.04 11.73
CA THR A 72 -22.87 9.81 12.24
C THR A 72 -24.08 8.91 12.51
N ALA A 73 -25.24 9.50 12.78
CA ALA A 73 -26.49 8.74 12.92
C ALA A 73 -27.05 8.30 11.56
N GLU A 74 -26.79 9.05 10.51
CA GLU A 74 -27.35 8.90 9.16
C GLU A 74 -26.37 8.28 8.15
N GLY A 75 -25.09 8.15 8.52
CA GLY A 75 -24.10 7.58 7.61
C GLY A 75 -22.69 7.56 8.17
N ALA A 76 -21.72 7.30 7.29
CA ALA A 76 -20.31 7.45 7.57
C ALA A 76 -19.55 7.97 6.36
N ARG A 77 -18.37 8.55 6.58
CA ARG A 77 -17.41 8.92 5.54
C ARG A 77 -16.08 8.29 5.86
N PHE A 78 -15.41 7.79 4.84
CA PHE A 78 -14.07 7.25 4.99
C PHE A 78 -13.08 7.91 4.04
N ASP A 79 -11.85 8.02 4.50
CA ASP A 79 -10.67 8.43 3.73
C ASP A 79 -9.55 7.43 4.00
N HIS A 80 -9.06 6.79 2.96
CA HIS A 80 -8.10 5.70 3.08
C HIS A 80 -6.97 5.86 2.09
N SER A 81 -5.75 5.85 2.59
CA SER A 81 -4.55 5.76 1.76
C SER A 81 -4.18 4.32 1.44
N TRP A 82 -3.75 4.06 0.21
CA TRP A 82 -3.20 2.77 -0.23
C TRP A 82 -1.94 3.00 -1.06
N THR A 83 -1.00 2.07 -1.00
CA THR A 83 0.13 1.99 -1.94
C THR A 83 0.15 0.64 -2.62
N VAL A 84 0.19 0.63 -3.95
CA VAL A 84 0.21 -0.58 -4.77
C VAL A 84 1.54 -0.70 -5.50
N TYR A 85 2.11 -1.91 -5.49
CA TYR A 85 3.39 -2.28 -6.10
C TYR A 85 3.21 -3.42 -7.11
N GLY A 86 4.21 -3.61 -7.98
CA GLY A 86 4.21 -4.69 -8.99
C GLY A 86 3.06 -4.54 -9.98
N ASP A 87 2.10 -5.47 -9.92
CA ASP A 87 0.94 -5.51 -10.79
C ASP A 87 -0.29 -4.75 -10.26
N VAL A 88 -1.33 -4.65 -11.09
CA VAL A 88 -2.66 -4.19 -10.67
C VAL A 88 -3.22 -5.10 -9.57
N GLN A 89 -3.54 -4.52 -8.41
CA GLN A 89 -4.05 -5.24 -7.26
C GLN A 89 -5.54 -4.99 -7.02
N TRP A 90 -6.18 -5.95 -6.37
CA TRP A 90 -7.49 -5.76 -5.75
C TRP A 90 -7.30 -5.26 -4.32
N VAL A 91 -8.00 -4.19 -3.96
CA VAL A 91 -8.05 -3.69 -2.57
C VAL A 91 -9.47 -3.79 -2.05
N VAL A 92 -9.61 -4.14 -0.77
CA VAL A 92 -10.89 -4.29 -0.10
C VAL A 92 -11.22 -3.00 0.63
N LEU A 93 -12.45 -2.52 0.49
CA LEU A 93 -12.96 -1.33 1.15
C LEU A 93 -13.67 -1.70 2.46
N PRO A 94 -13.86 -0.74 3.38
CA PRO A 94 -14.84 -0.88 4.45
C PRO A 94 -16.24 -1.20 3.92
N GLY A 95 -17.01 -1.95 4.70
CA GLY A 95 -18.38 -2.37 4.37
C GLY A 95 -18.50 -3.84 3.95
N ASP A 96 -19.71 -4.23 3.63
CA ASP A 96 -20.11 -5.57 3.20
C ASP A 96 -21.32 -5.51 2.27
N VAL A 97 -21.91 -6.66 1.95
CA VAL A 97 -23.10 -6.75 1.07
C VAL A 97 -24.34 -6.05 1.62
N ASN A 98 -24.44 -5.85 2.93
CA ASN A 98 -25.57 -5.19 3.59
C ASN A 98 -25.27 -3.70 3.88
N THR A 99 -23.98 -3.36 4.06
CA THR A 99 -23.51 -1.99 4.30
C THR A 99 -22.52 -1.61 3.22
N TRP A 100 -23.05 -1.20 2.06
CA TRP A 100 -22.25 -0.95 0.86
C TRP A 100 -21.74 0.50 0.80
N PRO A 101 -20.47 0.74 0.44
CA PRO A 101 -19.95 2.10 0.26
C PRO A 101 -20.44 2.73 -1.05
N GLU A 102 -20.88 3.96 -0.96
CA GLU A 102 -21.35 4.80 -2.05
C GLU A 102 -20.40 5.95 -2.35
N GLN A 103 -20.59 6.57 -3.53
CA GLN A 103 -19.83 7.74 -4.00
C GLN A 103 -18.32 7.56 -3.85
N VAL A 104 -17.84 6.34 -4.14
CA VAL A 104 -16.43 6.00 -3.98
C VAL A 104 -15.61 6.64 -5.08
N ALA A 105 -14.51 7.29 -4.69
CA ALA A 105 -13.57 7.93 -5.57
C ALA A 105 -12.13 7.55 -5.23
N VAL A 106 -11.33 7.33 -6.27
CA VAL A 106 -9.87 7.14 -6.19
C VAL A 106 -9.22 8.39 -6.76
N ASN A 107 -8.43 9.09 -5.95
CA ASN A 107 -7.77 10.34 -6.35
C ASN A 107 -8.74 11.33 -7.02
N GLU A 108 -9.89 11.57 -6.36
CA GLU A 108 -10.97 12.47 -6.81
C GLU A 108 -11.79 12.01 -8.02
N ARG A 109 -11.47 10.87 -8.61
CA ARG A 109 -12.20 10.31 -9.75
C ARG A 109 -13.11 9.19 -9.27
N GLY A 110 -14.39 9.23 -9.65
CA GLY A 110 -15.35 8.18 -9.34
C GLY A 110 -14.82 6.80 -9.77
N ALA A 111 -15.00 5.81 -8.90
CA ALA A 111 -14.47 4.47 -9.09
C ALA A 111 -15.59 3.42 -8.99
N VAL A 112 -15.47 2.37 -9.80
CA VAL A 112 -16.43 1.26 -9.81
C VAL A 112 -16.07 0.27 -8.71
N VAL A 113 -16.93 0.16 -7.71
CA VAL A 113 -16.84 -0.85 -6.64
C VAL A 113 -17.54 -2.13 -7.09
N VAL A 114 -16.89 -3.27 -6.89
CA VAL A 114 -17.45 -4.59 -7.21
C VAL A 114 -17.41 -5.51 -5.99
N LEU A 115 -18.31 -6.49 -5.97
CA LEU A 115 -18.33 -7.51 -4.92
C LEU A 115 -17.27 -8.57 -5.22
N ARG A 116 -16.32 -8.78 -4.31
CA ARG A 116 -15.38 -9.91 -4.35
C ARG A 116 -15.28 -10.56 -2.98
N ASN A 117 -15.41 -11.88 -2.94
CA ASN A 117 -15.28 -12.67 -1.71
C ASN A 117 -16.13 -12.11 -0.55
N GLY A 118 -17.34 -11.60 -0.84
CA GLY A 118 -18.25 -11.04 0.15
C GLY A 118 -18.00 -9.58 0.56
N ALA A 119 -17.01 -8.89 -0.03
CA ALA A 119 -16.64 -7.53 0.35
C ALA A 119 -16.55 -6.55 -0.85
N PRO A 120 -16.86 -5.25 -0.64
CA PRO A 120 -16.67 -4.21 -1.64
C PRO A 120 -15.18 -4.06 -1.98
N SER A 121 -14.85 -4.04 -3.27
CA SER A 121 -13.46 -4.05 -3.75
C SER A 121 -13.24 -3.13 -4.95
N LEU A 122 -12.01 -2.63 -5.10
CA LEU A 122 -11.54 -1.84 -6.24
C LEU A 122 -10.30 -2.48 -6.88
N ARG A 123 -10.11 -2.31 -8.19
CA ARG A 123 -8.80 -2.53 -8.83
C ARG A 123 -8.00 -1.25 -8.83
N LEU A 124 -6.77 -1.32 -8.34
CA LEU A 124 -5.82 -0.23 -8.32
C LEU A 124 -4.56 -0.62 -9.10
N VAL A 125 -4.14 0.26 -10.01
CA VAL A 125 -2.84 0.17 -10.67
C VAL A 125 -1.70 0.49 -9.69
N PRO A 126 -0.44 0.14 -9.99
CA PRO A 126 0.70 0.53 -9.17
C PRO A 126 0.75 2.04 -8.90
N GLY A 127 1.10 2.41 -7.67
CA GLY A 127 1.17 3.80 -7.22
C GLY A 127 0.48 4.05 -5.88
N ARG A 128 0.52 5.32 -5.45
CA ARG A 128 -0.18 5.80 -4.24
C ARG A 128 -1.58 6.27 -4.60
N HIS A 129 -2.55 5.87 -3.80
CA HIS A 129 -3.97 6.16 -4.00
C HIS A 129 -4.60 6.67 -2.71
N ARG A 130 -5.45 7.68 -2.84
CA ARG A 130 -6.37 8.12 -1.79
C ARG A 130 -7.78 7.74 -2.21
N ILE A 131 -8.42 6.89 -1.42
CA ILE A 131 -9.77 6.38 -1.65
C ILE A 131 -10.69 7.08 -0.66
N ARG A 132 -11.76 7.68 -1.17
CA ARG A 132 -12.81 8.27 -0.33
C ARG A 132 -14.15 7.67 -0.71
N GLY A 133 -15.05 7.59 0.25
CA GLY A 133 -16.42 7.18 0.01
C GLY A 133 -17.30 7.49 1.21
N MET A 134 -18.56 7.14 1.09
CA MET A 134 -19.54 7.32 2.16
C MET A 134 -20.46 6.13 2.29
N PHE A 135 -21.09 6.02 3.44
CA PHE A 135 -22.19 5.12 3.70
C PHE A 135 -23.40 5.98 4.00
N ALA A 136 -24.55 5.60 3.44
CA ALA A 136 -25.84 6.16 3.78
C ALA A 136 -26.68 5.04 4.38
N TRP A 137 -27.33 5.30 5.51
CA TRP A 137 -28.24 4.34 6.13
C TRP A 137 -29.44 5.07 6.73
N ASP A 138 -30.62 4.48 6.60
CA ASP A 138 -31.83 4.98 7.26
C ASP A 138 -31.80 4.67 8.76
N GLU A 139 -31.33 3.46 9.11
CA GLU A 139 -31.07 3.02 10.48
C GLU A 139 -29.61 2.64 10.62
N ARG A 140 -28.92 3.22 11.61
CA ARG A 140 -27.50 2.97 11.83
C ARG A 140 -27.26 1.49 12.15
N PRO A 141 -26.39 0.80 11.39
CA PRO A 141 -26.10 -0.61 11.66
C PRO A 141 -25.33 -0.76 12.98
N PRO A 142 -25.51 -1.89 13.67
CA PRO A 142 -24.78 -2.17 14.91
C PRO A 142 -23.27 -2.34 14.68
N THR A 143 -22.87 -2.74 13.47
CA THR A 143 -21.47 -2.93 13.08
C THR A 143 -21.23 -2.44 11.66
N LEU A 144 -20.01 -1.93 11.41
CA LEU A 144 -19.49 -1.67 10.06
C LEU A 144 -18.24 -2.53 9.86
N ALA A 145 -18.24 -3.36 8.83
CA ALA A 145 -17.11 -4.24 8.55
C ALA A 145 -15.86 -3.44 8.14
N ILE A 146 -14.74 -3.68 8.83
CA ILE A 146 -13.43 -3.14 8.47
C ILE A 146 -12.54 -4.32 8.07
N PRO A 147 -11.97 -4.32 6.85
CA PRO A 147 -11.07 -5.38 6.41
C PRO A 147 -9.87 -5.57 7.35
N SER A 148 -9.53 -6.81 7.68
CA SER A 148 -8.43 -7.15 8.60
C SER A 148 -7.05 -6.68 8.15
N ALA A 149 -6.87 -6.46 6.84
CA ALA A 149 -5.66 -5.87 6.28
C ALA A 149 -5.41 -4.45 6.82
N ILE A 150 -6.44 -3.72 7.25
CA ILE A 150 -6.33 -2.33 7.71
C ILE A 150 -5.86 -2.33 9.18
N GLY A 151 -4.56 -2.10 9.37
CA GLY A 151 -3.96 -2.04 10.72
C GLY A 151 -4.05 -0.66 11.40
N LEU A 152 -4.31 0.42 10.66
CA LEU A 152 -4.32 1.79 11.17
C LEU A 152 -5.69 2.45 10.96
N LEU A 153 -6.42 2.65 12.06
CA LEU A 153 -7.74 3.26 12.08
C LEU A 153 -7.74 4.53 12.94
N ALA A 154 -8.35 5.60 12.41
CA ALA A 154 -8.72 6.81 13.12
C ALA A 154 -10.23 7.02 13.04
N LEU A 155 -10.82 7.57 14.10
CA LEU A 155 -12.25 7.77 14.30
C LEU A 155 -12.55 9.25 14.57
#